data_AF-A0A3B0Y5J3-F1
#
_entry.id   AF-A0A3B0Y5J3-F1
#
_cell.length_a   1.000
_cell.length_b   1.000
_cell.length_c   1.000
_cell.angle_alpha   90.00
_cell.angle_beta   90.00
_cell.angle_gamma   90.00
#
_symmetry.space_group_name_H-M   'P 1'
#
loop_
_entity.id
_entity.type
_entity.pdbx_description
1 polymer ?
#
loop_
_entity_poly.entity_id
_entity_poly.type
_entity_poly.pdbx_seq_one_letter_code
_entity_poly.pdbx_strand_id
1 'polypeptide(L)' 'MKFEKNIGILDMVLRIGISAGIIYVGFIDLTIIPDEFSSMVIGTIGVLNLISALFRYCPFYALTGINTCKLE' A
#
# COMPACT_ATOMS: atom_id res chain seq x y z
N MET A 1 -10.36 -16.27 -13.17
CA MET A 1 -10.75 -14.95 -12.63
C MET A 1 -9.93 -13.90 -13.36
N LYS A 2 -10.57 -12.95 -14.05
CA LYS A 2 -9.87 -11.87 -14.73
C LYS A 2 -9.39 -10.87 -13.67
N PHE A 3 -8.09 -10.86 -13.37
CA PHE A 3 -7.49 -9.81 -12.57
C PHE A 3 -7.37 -8.54 -13.43
N GLU A 4 -8.46 -7.80 -13.55
CA GLU A 4 -8.44 -6.52 -14.25
C GLU A 4 -7.86 -5.44 -13.33
N LYS A 5 -6.91 -4.66 -13.85
CA LYS A 5 -6.28 -3.58 -13.09
C LYS A 5 -7.35 -2.51 -12.80
N ASN A 6 -7.59 -2.25 -11.52
CA ASN A 6 -8.50 -1.20 -11.06
C ASN A 6 -7.77 0.00 -10.44
N ILE A 7 -6.46 -0.12 -10.22
CA ILE A 7 -5.62 0.94 -9.63
C ILE A 7 -4.83 1.64 -10.74
N GLY A 8 -5.09 2.94 -10.91
CA GLY A 8 -4.38 3.83 -11.82
C GLY A 8 -2.89 3.99 -11.48
N ILE A 9 -2.10 4.60 -12.37
CA ILE A 9 -0.68 4.84 -12.13
C ILE A 9 -0.48 5.83 -10.98
N LEU A 10 -1.33 6.86 -10.88
CA LEU A 10 -1.27 7.86 -9.82
C LEU A 10 -1.54 7.24 -8.44
N ASP A 11 -2.62 6.47 -8.31
CA ASP A 11 -2.97 5.76 -7.07
C ASP A 11 -1.87 4.75 -6.67
N MET A 12 -1.30 4.06 -7.66
CA MET A 12 -0.18 3.13 -7.42
C MET A 12 1.05 3.86 -6.87
N VAL A 13 1.44 4.98 -7.50
CA VAL A 13 2.61 5.76 -7.07
C VAL A 13 2.39 6.35 -5.68
N LEU A 14 1.21 6.89 -5.39
CA LEU A 14 0.85 7.40 -4.07
C LEU A 14 0.94 6.31 -3.01
N ARG A 15 0.35 5.12 -3.26
CA ARG A 15 0.45 4.01 -2.31
C ARG A 15 1.88 3.52 -2.12
N ILE A 16 2.66 3.42 -3.19
CA ILE A 16 4.06 3.02 -3.09
C ILE A 16 4.83 4.04 -2.25
N GLY A 17 4.64 5.34 -2.49
CA GLY A 17 5.30 6.41 -1.73
C GLY A 17 4.95 6.37 -0.25
N ILE A 18 3.66 6.29 0.08
CA ILE A 18 3.18 6.21 1.47
C ILE A 18 3.68 4.93 2.13
N SER A 19 3.60 3.79 1.44
CA SER A 19 4.05 2.50 1.98
C SER A 19 5.56 2.49 2.22
N ALA A 20 6.35 3.05 1.31
CA ALA A 20 7.79 3.18 1.50
C ALA A 20 8.13 4.04 2.72
N GLY A 21 7.40 5.14 2.94
CA GLY A 21 7.54 5.96 4.15
C GLY A 21 7.21 5.18 5.43
N ILE A 22 6.10 4.43 5.43
CA ILE A 22 5.70 3.61 6.58
C ILE A 22 6.71 2.50 6.86
N ILE A 23 7.24 1.84 5.83
CA ILE A 23 8.27 0.81 5.97
C ILE A 23 9.56 1.43 6.53
N TYR A 24 9.95 2.61 6.05
CA TYR A 24 11.11 3.33 6.55
C TYR A 24 10.95 3.65 8.04
N VAL A 25 9.82 4.21 8.45
CA VAL A 25 9.57 4.56 9.85
C VAL A 25 9.38 3.30 10.73
N GLY A 26 8.79 2.23 10.21
CA GLY A 26 8.52 1.01 10.97
C GLY A 26 9.69 0.03 11.08
N PHE A 27 10.68 0.08 10.19
CA PHE A 27 11.83 -0.85 10.23
C PHE A 27 13.20 -0.16 10.28
N ILE A 28 13.32 1.06 9.78
CA ILE A 28 14.61 1.78 9.70
C ILE A 28 14.71 2.85 10.80
N ASP A 29 13.69 3.70 10.93
CA ASP A 29 13.66 4.79 11.91
C ASP A 29 12.92 4.39 13.19
N LEU A 30 13.57 3.55 14.01
CA LEU A 30 13.04 3.08 15.30
C LEU A 30 12.93 4.19 16.37
N THR A 31 13.36 5.42 16.05
CA THR A 31 13.26 6.59 16.92
C THR A 31 11.85 7.17 17.00
N ILE A 32 11.05 7.04 15.95
CA ILE A 32 9.66 7.52 15.92
C ILE A 32 8.73 6.54 16.67
N ILE A 33 9.01 5.24 16.58
CA ILE A 33 8.23 4.17 17.21
C ILE A 33 9.19 3.36 18.09
N PRO A 34 9.38 3.75 19.37
CA PRO A 34 10.35 3.09 20.25
C PRO A 34 9.91 1.68 20.66
N ASP A 35 8.62 1.36 20.57
CA ASP A 35 8.07 0.05 20.88
C ASP A 35 8.32 -0.95 19.75
N GLU A 36 9.17 -1.96 19.99
CA GLU A 36 9.55 -2.99 19.01
C GLU A 36 8.33 -3.71 18.40
N PHE A 37 7.33 -4.03 19.23
CA PHE A 37 6.08 -4.67 18.77
C PHE A 37 5.28 -3.75 17.84
N SER A 38 5.17 -2.47 18.17
CA SER A 38 4.43 -1.49 17.37
C SER A 38 5.15 -1.24 16.04
N SER A 39 6.47 -1.11 16.07
CA SER A 39 7.32 -0.90 14.90
C SER A 39 7.19 -2.07 13.91
N MET A 40 7.24 -3.30 14.41
CA MET A 40 7.08 -4.51 13.60
C MET A 40 5.68 -4.59 12.95
N VAL A 41 4.61 -4.25 13.69
CA VAL A 41 3.24 -4.25 13.16
C VAL A 41 3.08 -3.19 12.07
N ILE A 42 3.52 -1.96 12.32
CA ILE A 42 3.42 -0.84 11.38
C ILE A 42 4.24 -1.12 10.12
N GLY A 43 5.46 -1.61 10.27
CA GLY A 43 6.32 -2.03 9.16
C GLY A 43 5.66 -3.13 8.32
N THR A 44 5.08 -4.14 8.97
CA THR A 44 4.38 -5.24 8.28
C THR A 44 3.16 -4.74 7.50
N ILE A 45 2.37 -3.83 8.07
CA ILE A 45 1.24 -3.19 7.37
C ILE A 45 1.73 -2.41 6.14
N GLY A 46 2.84 -1.67 6.26
CA GLY A 46 3.47 -0.98 5.15
C GLY A 46 3.85 -1.91 4.01
N VAL A 47 4.47 -3.07 4.33
CA VAL A 47 4.82 -4.09 3.33
C VAL A 47 3.58 -4.67 2.64
N LEU A 48 2.53 -5.00 3.40
CA LEU A 48 1.29 -5.53 2.81
C LEU A 48 0.61 -4.51 1.90
N ASN A 49 0.62 -3.23 2.27
CA ASN A 49 0.06 -2.16 1.44
C ASN A 49 0.88 -1.99 0.14
N LEU A 50 2.20 -2.05 0.24
CA LEU A 50 3.10 -2.01 -0.92
C LEU A 50 2.83 -3.16 -1.88
N ILE A 51 2.68 -4.38 -1.36
CA ILE A 51 2.33 -5.56 -2.15
C ILE A 51 1.00 -5.35 -2.87
N SER A 52 -0.03 -4.84 -2.16
CA SER A 52 -1.33 -4.53 -2.76
C SER A 52 -1.21 -3.48 -3.88
N ALA A 53 -0.35 -2.47 -3.73
CA ALA A 53 -0.09 -1.47 -4.76
C ALA A 53 0.63 -2.06 -5.99
N LEU A 54 1.59 -2.97 -5.79
CA LEU A 54 2.33 -3.65 -6.86
C LEU A 54 1.44 -4.52 -7.74
N PHE A 55 0.47 -5.22 -7.14
CA PHE A 55 -0.50 -6.02 -7.89
C PHE A 55 -1.52 -5.17 -8.66
N ARG A 56 -1.56 -3.83 -8.44
CA ARG A 56 -2.50 -2.89 -9.08
C ARG A 56 -3.96 -3.35 -9.04
N TYR A 57 -4.29 -4.13 -8.02
CA TYR A 57 -5.57 -4.79 -7.85
C TYR A 57 -5.97 -4.65 -6.38
N CYS A 58 -7.04 -3.88 -6.14
CA CYS A 58 -7.67 -3.82 -4.83
C CYS A 58 -9.00 -4.57 -4.91
N PRO A 59 -9.20 -5.68 -4.17
CA PRO A 59 -10.45 -6.44 -4.23
C PRO A 59 -11.65 -5.59 -3.80
N PHE A 60 -11.44 -4.61 -2.90
CA PHE A 60 -12.48 -3.66 -2.51
C PHE A 60 -12.96 -2.80 -3.69
N TYR A 61 -12.04 -2.34 -4.54
CA TYR A 61 -12.37 -1.52 -5.71
C TYR A 61 -13.05 -2.37 -6.79
N ALA A 62 -12.69 -3.65 -6.90
CA ALA A 62 -13.39 -4.61 -7.73
C ALA A 62 -14.83 -4.87 -7.24
N LEU A 63 -15.05 -4.91 -5.92
CA LEU A 63 -16.37 -5.06 -5.31
C LEU A 63 -17.26 -3.82 -5.44
N THR A 64 -16.67 -2.62 -5.33
CA THR A 64 -17.42 -1.35 -5.45
C THR A 64 -17.54 -0.83 -6.89
N GLY A 65 -16.86 -1.48 -7.85
CA GLY A 65 -16.86 -1.05 -9.26
C GLY A 65 -16.02 0.20 -9.54
N ILE A 66 -15.21 0.66 -8.58
CA ILE A 66 -14.33 1.83 -8.74
C ILE A 66 -13.09 1.42 -9.54
N ASN A 67 -12.81 2.15 -10.62
CA ASN A 67 -11.61 1.95 -11.43
C ASN A 67 -10.89 3.29 -11.61
N THR A 68 -9.78 3.48 -10.89
CA THR A 68 -8.97 4.70 -11.02
C THR A 68 -8.10 4.70 -12.27
N CYS A 69 -7.94 3.58 -12.99
CA CYS A 69 -7.30 3.60 -14.31
C CYS A 69 -8.13 4.34 -15.38
N LYS A 70 -9.45 4.53 -15.17
CA LYS A 70 -10.31 5.31 -16.07
C LYS A 70 -10.38 6.80 -15.73
N LEU A 71 -9.94 7.17 -14.53
CA LEU A 71 -9.89 8.56 -14.07
C LEU A 71 -8.59 9.26 -14.49
N GLU A 72 -7.61 8.48 -14.97
CA GLU A 72 -6.37 8.93 -15.63
C GLU A 72 -6.52 8.94 -17.15
#